data_AF-A0A4Q1EQ04-F1
#
_entry.id   AF-A0A4Q1EQ04-F1
#
_cell.length_a   1.000
_cell.length_b   1.000
_cell.length_c   1.000
_cell.angle_alpha   90.00
_cell.angle_beta   90.00
_cell.angle_gamma   90.00
#
_symmetry.space_group_name_H-M   'P 1'
#
loop_
_entity.id
_entity.type
_entity.pdbx_description
1 polymer ?
#
loop_
_entity_poly.entity_id
_entity_poly.type
_entity_poly.pdbx_seq_one_letter_code
_entity_poly.pdbx_strand_id
1 'polypeptide(L)' 'MQCMQVKESAAADWTNFYSKIEGFTYEPGYEYVLKVKTEKIANPPADASSIKYTLIEQVSKTKK' A
#
# COMPACT_ATOMS: atom_id res chain seq x y z
N MET A 1 6.77 -13.76 -8.62
CA MET A 1 5.75 -13.18 -7.72
C MET A 1 5.51 -11.75 -8.15
N GLN A 2 4.26 -11.34 -8.34
CA GLN A 2 3.91 -9.95 -8.67
C GLN A 2 3.67 -9.18 -7.38
N CYS A 3 4.21 -7.97 -7.28
CA CYS A 3 4.01 -7.06 -6.15
C CYS A 3 3.79 -5.63 -6.66
N MET A 4 3.21 -4.78 -5.82
CA MET A 4 3.06 -3.35 -6.13
C MET A 4 4.34 -2.62 -5.77
N GLN A 5 4.63 -1.52 -6.43
CA GLN A 5 5.63 -0.57 -5.95
C GLN A 5 4.92 0.62 -5.30
N VAL A 6 5.44 1.06 -4.16
CA VAL A 6 4.89 2.20 -3.42
C VAL A 6 6.00 3.19 -3.07
N LYS A 7 5.63 4.45 -2.92
CA LYS A 7 6.46 5.49 -2.30
C LYS A 7 5.63 6.14 -1.21
N GLU A 8 6.15 6.21 0.00
CA GLU A 8 5.42 6.77 1.15
C GLU A 8 5.46 8.30 1.18
N SER A 9 6.41 8.90 0.46
CA SER A 9 6.53 10.34 0.31
C SER A 9 7.03 10.70 -1.08
N ALA A 10 6.86 11.96 -1.50
CA ALA A 10 7.30 12.43 -2.82
C ALA A 10 8.82 12.36 -3.02
N ALA A 11 9.59 12.40 -1.93
CA ALA A 11 11.05 12.34 -1.93
C ALA A 11 11.60 10.92 -1.69
N ALA A 12 10.74 9.93 -1.40
CA ALA A 12 11.17 8.57 -1.18
C ALA A 12 11.30 7.80 -2.51
N ASP A 13 12.22 6.85 -2.52
CA ASP A 13 12.35 5.88 -3.60
C ASP A 13 11.17 4.90 -3.64
N TRP A 14 10.91 4.37 -4.84
CA TRP A 14 9.96 3.28 -5.01
C TRP A 14 10.47 2.02 -4.33
N THR A 15 9.65 1.44 -3.46
CA THR A 15 9.93 0.21 -2.76
C THR A 15 8.91 -0.86 -3.12
N ASN A 16 9.35 -2.12 -3.12
CA ASN A 16 8.45 -3.25 -3.36
C ASN A 16 7.54 -3.43 -2.14
N PHE A 17 6.24 -3.43 -2.39
CA PHE A 17 5.20 -3.58 -1.39
C PHE A 17 4.53 -4.93 -1.53
N TYR A 18 4.82 -5.79 -0.55
CA TYR A 18 4.28 -7.16 -0.47
C TYR A 18 3.09 -7.27 0.49
N SER A 19 2.77 -6.19 1.19
CA SER A 19 1.59 -6.13 2.06
C SER A 19 0.32 -5.87 1.23
N LYS A 20 -0.83 -5.97 1.88
CA LYS A 20 -2.12 -5.56 1.34
C LYS A 20 -2.60 -4.29 2.02
N ILE A 21 -3.35 -3.49 1.28
CA ILE A 21 -4.08 -2.34 1.83
C ILE A 21 -5.54 -2.75 1.91
N GLU A 22 -6.09 -2.85 3.12
CA GLU A 22 -7.48 -3.24 3.35
C GLU A 22 -8.41 -2.19 2.73
N GLY A 23 -9.38 -2.65 1.92
CA GLY A 23 -10.29 -1.77 1.18
C GLY A 23 -9.75 -1.22 -0.15
N PHE A 24 -8.52 -1.60 -0.55
CA PHE A 24 -7.94 -1.20 -1.84
C PHE A 24 -7.64 -2.44 -2.71
N THR A 25 -7.95 -2.35 -4.01
CA THR A 25 -7.57 -3.34 -5.02
C THR A 25 -6.83 -2.63 -6.14
N TYR A 26 -5.63 -3.08 -6.41
CA TYR A 26 -4.80 -2.53 -7.48
C TYR A 26 -5.20 -3.09 -8.84
N GLU A 27 -5.31 -2.22 -9.83
CA GLU A 27 -5.48 -2.61 -11.23
C GLU A 27 -4.21 -2.27 -12.02
N PRO A 28 -3.64 -3.24 -12.75
CA PRO A 28 -2.51 -2.98 -13.64
C PRO A 28 -2.81 -1.89 -14.66
N GLY A 29 -1.81 -1.06 -14.97
CA GLY A 29 -1.95 0.06 -15.90
C GLY A 29 -2.48 1.35 -15.27
N TYR A 30 -2.61 1.40 -13.94
CA TYR A 30 -2.97 2.61 -13.20
C TYR A 30 -1.90 2.99 -12.17
N GLU A 31 -1.77 4.29 -11.94
CA GLU A 31 -1.05 4.90 -10.82
C GLU A 31 -2.07 5.52 -9.86
N TYR A 32 -1.86 5.32 -8.56
CA TYR A 32 -2.79 5.73 -7.52
C TYR A 32 -2.09 6.60 -6.48
N VAL A 33 -2.77 7.65 -6.03
CA VAL A 33 -2.41 8.34 -4.78
C VAL A 33 -3.46 7.99 -3.75
N LEU A 34 -3.04 7.33 -2.68
CA LEU A 34 -3.92 6.84 -1.62
C LEU A 34 -3.57 7.50 -0.29
N LYS A 35 -4.59 7.87 0.46
CA LYS A 35 -4.47 8.18 1.87
C LYS A 35 -4.77 6.90 2.65
N VAL A 36 -3.77 6.41 3.37
CA VAL A 36 -3.86 5.15 4.13
C VAL A 36 -3.63 5.41 5.62
N LYS A 37 -4.32 4.65 6.46
CA LYS A 37 -4.04 4.55 7.89
C LYS A 37 -3.06 3.40 8.10
N THR A 38 -1.98 3.66 8.84
CA THR A 38 -1.02 2.64 9.26
C THR A 38 -1.19 2.35 10.75
N GLU A 39 -1.39 1.09 11.10
CA GLU A 39 -1.55 0.65 12.49
C GLU A 39 -0.56 -0.46 12.80
N LYS A 40 0.16 -0.34 13.91
CA LYS A 40 1.09 -1.39 14.35
C LYS A 40 0.32 -2.50 15.03
N ILE A 41 0.47 -3.72 14.53
CA ILE A 41 -0.12 -4.92 15.13
C ILE A 41 0.85 -5.42 16.21
N ALA A 42 0.38 -5.51 17.46
CA ALA A 42 1.12 -6.18 18.52
C ALA A 42 1.03 -7.70 18.32
N ASN A 43 2.18 -8.38 18.37
CA ASN A 43 2.30 -9.84 18.14
C ASN A 43 1.74 -10.27 16.76
N PRO A 44 2.32 -9.79 15.64
CA PRO A 44 1.90 -10.27 14.33
C PRO A 44 2.21 -11.78 14.18
N PRO A 45 1.42 -12.52 13.40
CA PRO A 45 1.78 -13.86 12.95
C PRO A 45 3.18 -13.86 12.32
N ALA A 46 3.90 -14.98 12.41
CA ALA A 46 5.28 -15.09 11.90
C ALA A 46 5.41 -14.69 10.42
N ASP A 47 4.37 -14.94 9.62
CA ASP A 47 4.34 -14.69 8.17
C ASP A 47 3.62 -13.39 7.78
N ALA A 48 3.22 -12.56 8.75
CA ALA A 48 2.45 -11.34 8.50
C ALA A 48 3.24 -10.08 8.85
N SER A 49 2.95 -9.00 8.11
CA SER A 49 3.49 -7.68 8.43
C SER A 49 3.06 -7.25 9.84
N SER A 50 3.98 -6.61 10.57
CA SER A 50 3.68 -5.93 11.84
C SER A 50 2.87 -4.64 11.65
N ILE A 51 2.58 -4.27 10.40
CA ILE A 51 1.86 -3.06 10.02
C ILE A 51 0.62 -3.43 9.22
N LYS A 52 -0.54 -2.97 9.71
CA LYS A 52 -1.81 -3.00 8.99
C LYS A 52 -1.97 -1.69 8.21
N TYR A 53 -2.29 -1.80 6.93
CA TYR A 53 -2.63 -0.66 6.08
C TYR A 53 -4.13 -0.72 5.76
N THR A 54 -4.84 0.38 6.03
CA THR A 54 -6.27 0.51 5.72
C THR A 54 -6.48 1.72 4.82
N LEU A 55 -7.19 1.55 3.71
CA LEU A 55 -7.53 2.66 2.82
C LEU A 55 -8.47 3.62 3.56
N ILE A 56 -8.07 4.89 3.65
CA ILE A 56 -8.97 5.96 4.10
C ILE A 56 -9.64 6.58 2.87
N GLU A 57 -8.85 6.93 1.85
CA GLU A 57 -9.33 7.66 0.69
C GLU A 57 -8.42 7.41 -0.52
N GLN A 58 -9.02 7.30 -1.71
CA GLN A 58 -8.29 7.35 -2.98
C GLN A 58 -8.27 8.79 -3.49
N VAL A 59 -7.12 9.46 -3.38
CA VAL A 59 -6.94 10.85 -3.79
C VAL A 59 -6.92 10.96 -5.32
N SER A 60 -6.29 10.01 -6.01
CA SER A 60 -6.30 9.97 -7.47
C SER A 60 -6.12 8.57 -8.02
N LYS A 61 -6.61 8.36 -9.24
CA LYS A 61 -6.37 7.18 -10.09
C LYS A 61 -6.11 7.67 -11.50
N THR A 62 -4.90 7.46 -11.99
CA THR A 62 -4.46 7.92 -13.31
C THR A 62 -4.07 6.71 -14.15
N LYS A 63 -4.62 6.60 -15.36
CA LYS A 63 -4.24 5.55 -16.30
C LYS A 63 -2.86 5.87 -16.90
N LYS A 64 -1.96 4.88 -16.91
CA LYS A 64 -0.69 4.96 -17.64
C LYS A 64 -0.85 4.53 -19.08
#